data_AF-A0AB72UJG4-F1
#
_entry.id   AF-A0AB72UJG4-F1
#
_cell.length_a   1.000
_cell.length_b   1.000
_cell.length_c   1.000
_cell.angle_alpha   90.00
_cell.angle_beta   90.00
_cell.angle_gamma   90.00
#
_symmetry.space_group_name_H-M   'P 1'
#
loop_
_entity.id
_entity.type
_entity.pdbx_description
1 polymer ?
#
loop_
_entity_poly.entity_id
_entity_poly.type
_entity_poly.pdbx_seq_one_letter_code
_entity_poly.pdbx_strand_id
1 'polypeptide(L)'
;MIRRLAMACLLFSSITSTASADDVFVTEEFKTGSRVSMVYICGVAGEKFALDPSALETLAFFVQRASIPAHKSGQLLNDAVSWWDANIENYDPGLFWENQCATPFENMRGVQNGNSK
;
A
#
# COMPACT_ATOMS: atom_id res chain seq x y z
N MET A 1 40.29 -52.72 12.73
CA MET A 1 40.78 -51.37 12.38
C MET A 1 40.45 -51.08 10.92
N ILE A 2 40.18 -49.80 10.63
CA ILE A 2 39.88 -49.18 9.31
C ILE A 2 38.41 -49.29 8.85
N ARG A 3 37.58 -48.32 9.30
CA ARG A 3 36.33 -47.92 8.63
C ARG A 3 36.69 -46.92 7.52
N ARG A 4 36.37 -47.25 6.28
CA ARG A 4 36.45 -46.32 5.15
C ARG A 4 35.26 -45.36 5.24
N LEU A 5 35.52 -44.09 5.56
CA LEU A 5 34.58 -42.99 5.32
C LEU A 5 34.97 -42.33 4.00
N ALA A 6 34.27 -42.70 2.93
CA ALA A 6 34.32 -41.97 1.67
C ALA A 6 33.29 -40.82 1.73
N MET A 7 33.82 -39.66 2.09
CA MET A 7 33.42 -38.30 1.71
C MET A 7 32.30 -38.22 0.66
N ALA A 8 31.06 -38.00 1.13
CA ALA A 8 29.98 -37.48 0.31
C ALA A 8 30.08 -35.94 0.34
N CYS A 9 30.64 -35.34 -0.72
CA CYS A 9 30.54 -33.91 -0.96
C CYS A 9 29.07 -33.56 -1.25
N LEU A 10 28.33 -33.18 -0.21
CA LEU A 10 27.05 -32.51 -0.33
C LEU A 10 27.31 -31.09 -0.84
N LEU A 11 27.17 -30.90 -2.15
CA LEU A 11 27.05 -29.59 -2.77
C LEU A 11 25.76 -28.95 -2.25
N PHE A 12 25.86 -28.13 -1.20
CA PHE A 12 24.81 -27.18 -0.87
C PHE A 12 24.78 -26.14 -1.98
N SER A 13 23.95 -26.38 -2.99
CA SER A 13 23.51 -25.34 -3.91
C SER A 13 22.75 -24.31 -3.08
N SER A 14 23.44 -23.26 -2.66
CA SER A 14 22.82 -22.07 -2.09
C SER A 14 21.87 -21.51 -3.14
N ILE A 15 20.57 -21.78 -2.98
CA ILE A 15 19.53 -21.08 -3.73
C ILE A 15 19.56 -19.65 -3.19
N THR A 16 20.29 -18.77 -3.85
CA THR A 16 20.11 -17.33 -3.71
C THR A 16 18.75 -17.00 -4.32
N SER A 17 17.71 -17.03 -3.48
CA SER A 17 16.45 -16.36 -3.77
C SER A 17 16.71 -14.86 -3.82
N THR A 18 17.03 -14.34 -4.99
CA THR A 18 16.92 -12.91 -5.25
C THR A 18 15.44 -12.61 -5.34
N ALA A 19 14.82 -12.22 -4.22
CA ALA A 19 13.54 -11.54 -4.24
C ALA A 19 13.74 -10.28 -5.09
N SER A 20 13.24 -10.30 -6.32
CA SER A 20 13.18 -9.11 -7.16
C SER A 20 12.26 -8.10 -6.48
N ALA A 21 12.62 -6.82 -6.54
CA ALA A 21 11.89 -5.72 -5.90
C ALA A 21 10.40 -5.57 -6.33
N ASP A 22 9.93 -6.38 -7.27
CA ASP A 22 8.52 -6.48 -7.70
C ASP A 22 7.61 -7.29 -6.76
N ASP A 23 8.18 -8.01 -5.77
CA ASP A 23 7.42 -8.89 -4.85
C ASP A 23 6.90 -8.22 -3.56
N VAL A 24 7.09 -6.90 -3.40
CA VAL A 24 6.72 -6.20 -2.14
C VAL A 24 5.22 -5.89 -2.07
N PHE A 25 4.56 -5.66 -3.20
CA PHE A 25 3.14 -5.28 -3.24
C PHE A 25 2.29 -6.36 -3.92
N VAL A 26 1.14 -6.66 -3.34
CA VAL A 26 0.25 -7.72 -3.82
C VAL A 26 -0.60 -7.26 -5.01
N THR A 27 -1.05 -6.01 -4.99
CA THR A 27 -1.99 -5.45 -5.95
C THR A 27 -1.30 -4.75 -7.12
N GLU A 28 -1.88 -4.88 -8.31
CA GLU A 28 -1.37 -4.23 -9.52
C GLU A 28 -1.41 -2.70 -9.42
N GLU A 29 -2.37 -2.16 -8.67
CA GLU A 29 -2.49 -0.73 -8.40
C GLU A 29 -1.24 -0.14 -7.73
N PHE A 30 -0.61 -0.89 -6.82
CA PHE A 30 0.61 -0.47 -6.14
C PHE A 30 1.86 -0.74 -6.97
N LYS A 31 1.92 -1.89 -7.67
CA LYS A 31 3.03 -2.18 -8.59
C LYS A 31 3.16 -1.14 -9.71
N THR A 32 2.04 -0.61 -10.19
CA THR A 32 2.00 0.35 -11.30
C THR A 32 1.90 1.82 -10.89
N GLY A 33 1.69 2.12 -9.61
CA GLY A 33 1.52 3.50 -9.13
C GLY A 33 0.24 4.18 -9.64
N SER A 34 -0.89 3.47 -9.57
CA SER A 34 -2.19 3.97 -10.05
C SER A 34 -2.80 5.10 -9.19
N ARG A 35 -3.85 5.74 -9.70
CA ARG A 35 -4.68 6.66 -8.89
C ARG A 35 -5.36 5.97 -7.71
N VAL A 36 -5.70 4.69 -7.84
CA VAL A 36 -6.35 3.93 -6.78
C VAL A 36 -5.38 3.76 -5.60
N SER A 37 -4.13 3.36 -5.86
CA SER A 37 -3.13 3.23 -4.79
C SER A 37 -2.86 4.56 -4.10
N MET A 38 -2.80 5.67 -4.84
CA MET A 38 -2.69 7.01 -4.24
C MET A 38 -3.84 7.33 -3.27
N VAL A 39 -5.09 7.00 -3.63
CA VAL A 39 -6.25 7.22 -2.73
C VAL A 39 -6.13 6.40 -1.45
N TYR A 40 -5.65 5.16 -1.53
CA TYR A 40 -5.42 4.33 -0.34
C TYR A 40 -4.24 4.84 0.50
N ILE A 41 -3.13 5.27 -0.12
CA ILE A 41 -2.00 5.91 0.58
C ILE A 41 -2.49 7.14 1.35
N CYS A 42 -3.27 8.00 0.68
CA CYS A 42 -3.88 9.16 1.33
C CYS A 42 -4.79 8.75 2.48
N GLY A 43 -5.67 7.76 2.30
CA GLY A 43 -6.54 7.27 3.38
C GLY A 43 -5.75 6.80 4.61
N VAL A 44 -4.65 6.08 4.41
CA VAL A 44 -3.73 5.65 5.48
C VAL A 44 -3.04 6.84 6.13
N ALA A 45 -2.49 7.77 5.36
CA ALA A 45 -1.80 8.94 5.91
C ALA A 45 -2.76 9.84 6.70
N GLY A 46 -3.96 10.10 6.17
CA GLY A 46 -4.98 10.90 6.82
C GLY A 46 -5.37 10.37 8.19
N GLU A 47 -5.58 9.06 8.28
CA GLU A 47 -5.89 8.38 9.54
C GLU A 47 -4.68 8.32 10.48
N LYS A 48 -3.54 7.80 10.00
CA LYS A 48 -2.36 7.50 10.83
C LYS A 48 -1.78 8.75 11.50
N PHE A 49 -1.88 9.91 10.86
CA PHE A 49 -1.36 11.19 11.36
C PHE A 49 -2.45 12.14 11.83
N ALA A 50 -3.71 11.68 11.90
CA ALA A 50 -4.87 12.50 12.30
C ALA A 50 -4.98 13.82 11.50
N LEU A 51 -4.65 13.77 10.20
CA LEU A 51 -4.69 14.94 9.29
C LEU A 51 -6.12 15.21 8.80
N ASP A 52 -6.95 14.18 8.76
CA ASP A 52 -8.36 14.30 8.42
C ASP A 52 -9.18 13.24 9.17
N PRO A 53 -10.08 13.65 10.09
CA PRO A 53 -10.90 12.71 10.87
C PRO A 53 -11.91 11.93 10.02
N SER A 54 -12.11 12.31 8.76
CA SER A 54 -12.99 11.65 7.80
C SER A 54 -12.23 10.87 6.71
N ALA A 55 -10.91 10.69 6.84
CA ALA A 55 -10.08 10.03 5.84
C ALA A 55 -10.60 8.61 5.51
N LEU A 56 -10.84 7.79 6.54
CA LEU A 56 -11.35 6.43 6.35
C LEU A 56 -12.78 6.40 5.81
N GLU A 57 -13.64 7.32 6.24
CA GLU A 57 -15.01 7.44 5.71
C GLU A 57 -14.99 7.79 4.21
N THR A 58 -14.16 8.76 3.84
CA THR A 58 -13.98 9.19 2.45
C THR A 58 -13.40 8.05 1.59
N LEU A 59 -12.44 7.29 2.13
CA LEU A 59 -11.92 6.08 1.48
C LEU A 59 -13.02 5.02 1.30
N ALA A 60 -13.86 4.80 2.31
CA ALA A 60 -14.97 3.85 2.22
C ALA A 60 -15.99 4.26 1.14
N PHE A 61 -16.31 5.56 1.04
CA PHE A 61 -17.13 6.09 -0.03
C PHE A 61 -16.51 5.84 -1.42
N PHE A 62 -15.20 6.07 -1.56
CA PHE A 62 -14.48 5.77 -2.80
C PHE A 62 -14.58 4.27 -3.16
N VAL A 63 -14.34 3.38 -2.18
CA VAL A 63 -14.43 1.92 -2.36
C VAL A 63 -15.81 1.51 -2.87
N GLN A 64 -16.87 2.08 -2.29
CA GLN A 64 -18.25 1.83 -2.71
C GLN A 64 -18.49 2.34 -4.14
N ARG A 65 -18.07 3.57 -4.45
CA ARG A 65 -18.30 4.19 -5.77
C ARG A 65 -17.54 3.48 -6.88
N ALA A 66 -16.30 3.04 -6.60
CA ALA A 66 -15.46 2.31 -7.53
C ALA A 66 -15.81 0.81 -7.62
N SER A 67 -16.80 0.34 -6.85
CA SER A 67 -17.21 -1.07 -6.81
C SER A 67 -16.04 -2.03 -6.54
N ILE A 68 -15.11 -1.63 -5.66
CA ILE A 68 -13.95 -2.45 -5.30
C ILE A 68 -14.42 -3.58 -4.38
N PRO A 69 -14.20 -4.86 -4.72
CA PRO A 69 -14.57 -5.98 -3.85
C PRO A 69 -13.86 -5.90 -2.50
N ALA A 70 -14.54 -6.27 -1.41
CA ALA A 70 -14.00 -6.17 -0.05
C ALA A 70 -12.64 -6.85 0.13
N HIS A 71 -12.46 -8.05 -0.43
CA HIS A 71 -11.17 -8.75 -0.39
C HIS A 71 -10.05 -7.93 -1.06
N LYS A 72 -10.32 -7.36 -2.24
CA LYS A 72 -9.34 -6.52 -2.95
C LYS A 72 -9.07 -5.21 -2.19
N SER A 73 -10.10 -4.63 -1.57
CA SER A 73 -9.94 -3.44 -0.72
C SER A 73 -9.01 -3.69 0.47
N GLY A 74 -9.13 -4.86 1.12
CA GLY A 74 -8.20 -5.26 2.18
C GLY A 74 -6.76 -5.39 1.69
N GLN A 75 -6.55 -5.97 0.50
CA GLN A 75 -5.20 -6.06 -0.10
C GLN A 75 -4.62 -4.68 -0.43
N LEU A 76 -5.42 -3.79 -1.03
CA LEU A 76 -5.01 -2.41 -1.32
C LEU A 76 -4.66 -1.63 -0.05
N LEU A 77 -5.39 -1.84 1.04
CA LEU A 77 -5.09 -1.20 2.32
C LEU A 77 -3.78 -1.72 2.92
N ASN A 78 -3.54 -3.03 2.86
CA ASN A 78 -2.27 -3.61 3.32
C ASN A 78 -1.08 -3.07 2.52
N ASP A 79 -1.19 -3.05 1.18
CA ASP A 79 -0.13 -2.49 0.34
C ASP A 79 0.10 -0.99 0.62
N ALA A 80 -0.96 -0.23 0.92
CA ALA A 80 -0.85 1.19 1.29
C ALA A 80 -0.11 1.40 2.61
N VAL A 81 -0.40 0.57 3.62
CA VAL A 81 0.33 0.59 4.89
C VAL A 81 1.80 0.22 4.66
N SER A 82 2.07 -0.85 3.92
CA SER A 82 3.45 -1.25 3.60
C SER A 82 4.20 -0.19 2.80
N TRP A 83 3.54 0.46 1.83
CA TRP A 83 4.13 1.56 1.08
C TRP A 83 4.47 2.72 2.00
N TRP A 84 3.55 3.12 2.88
CA TRP A 84 3.78 4.23 3.78
C TRP A 84 4.94 3.93 4.75
N ASP A 85 4.94 2.76 5.36
CA ASP A 85 6.00 2.36 6.29
C ASP A 85 7.38 2.31 5.61
N ALA A 86 7.44 1.89 4.34
CA ALA A 86 8.67 1.89 3.56
C ALA A 86 9.15 3.28 3.10
N ASN A 87 8.25 4.28 3.06
CA ASN A 87 8.53 5.58 2.45
C ASN A 87 8.46 6.76 3.41
N ILE A 88 8.01 6.57 4.66
CA ILE A 88 7.75 7.65 5.62
C ILE A 88 8.95 8.59 5.82
N GLU A 89 10.19 8.08 5.77
CA GLU A 89 11.39 8.89 5.95
C GLU A 89 11.64 9.88 4.80
N ASN A 90 11.01 9.63 3.65
CA ASN A 90 11.15 10.47 2.45
C ASN A 90 10.09 11.59 2.37
N TYR A 91 9.11 11.60 3.27
CA TYR A 91 7.96 12.51 3.18
C TYR A 91 7.65 13.17 4.54
N ASP A 92 7.38 14.47 4.50
CA ASP A 92 6.65 15.12 5.60
C ASP A 92 5.15 14.79 5.44
N PRO A 93 4.49 14.16 6.43
CA PRO A 93 3.11 13.73 6.29
C PRO A 93 2.12 14.86 6.04
N GLY A 94 2.34 16.04 6.66
CA GLY A 94 1.48 17.20 6.50
C GLY A 94 1.58 17.77 5.09
N LEU A 95 2.81 18.00 4.61
CA LEU A 95 3.05 18.47 3.25
C LEU A 95 2.61 17.46 2.19
N PHE A 96 2.81 16.16 2.43
CA PHE A 96 2.30 15.13 1.53
C PHE A 96 0.77 15.21 1.42
N TRP A 97 0.09 15.32 2.56
CA TRP A 97 -1.37 15.45 2.59
C TRP A 97 -1.87 16.70 1.87
N GLU A 98 -1.33 17.86 2.22
CA GLU A 98 -1.73 19.15 1.61
C GLU A 98 -1.56 19.15 0.09
N ASN A 99 -0.45 18.59 -0.40
CA ASN A 99 -0.11 18.63 -1.82
C ASN A 99 -0.74 17.52 -2.65
N GLN A 100 -1.00 16.34 -2.06
CA GLN A 100 -1.42 15.15 -2.81
C GLN A 100 -2.83 14.67 -2.46
N CYS A 101 -3.31 14.92 -1.24
CA CYS A 101 -4.48 14.22 -0.69
C CYS A 101 -5.67 15.13 -0.40
N ALA A 102 -5.44 16.33 0.14
CA ALA A 102 -6.48 17.21 0.65
C ALA A 102 -7.55 17.51 -0.40
N THR A 103 -7.16 18.08 -1.55
CA THR A 103 -8.11 18.45 -2.62
C THR A 103 -8.88 17.25 -3.17
N PRO A 104 -8.25 16.09 -3.51
CA PRO A 104 -9.02 14.91 -3.92
C PRO A 104 -10.02 14.41 -2.87
N PHE A 105 -9.65 14.41 -1.58
CA PHE A 105 -10.54 13.96 -0.51
C PHE A 105 -11.69 14.94 -0.27
N GLU A 106 -11.43 16.24 -0.30
CA GLU A 106 -12.47 17.28 -0.25
C GLU A 106 -13.47 17.14 -1.41
N ASN A 107 -12.97 16.87 -2.62
CA ASN A 107 -13.84 16.64 -3.78
C ASN A 107 -14.72 15.39 -3.60
N MET A 108 -14.15 14.29 -3.10
CA MET A 108 -14.92 13.06 -2.82
C MET A 108 -15.99 13.31 -1.76
N ARG A 109 -15.66 14.05 -0.70
CA ARG A 109 -16.61 14.46 0.34
C ARG A 109 -17.71 15.37 -0.20
N GLY A 110 -17.38 16.29 -1.09
CA GLY A 110 -18.35 17.13 -1.79
C GLY A 110 -19.37 16.29 -2.54
N VAL A 111 -18.92 15.29 -3.30
CA VAL A 111 -19.80 14.34 -4.00
C VAL A 111 -20.62 13.50 -3.02
N GLN A 112 -20.00 12.98 -1.96
CA GLN A 112 -20.68 12.19 -0.92
C GLN A 112 -21.84 12.97 -0.29
N ASN A 113 -21.65 14.27 -0.04
CA ASN A 113 -22.65 15.14 0.57
C ASN A 113 -23.71 15.67 -0.41
N GLY A 114 -23.70 15.23 -1.67
CA GLY A 114 -24.63 15.73 -2.69
C GLY A 114 -24.29 17.14 -3.21
N ASN A 115 -23.13 17.68 -2.83
CA ASN A 115 -22.61 18.95 -3.33
C ASN A 115 -21.82 18.72 -4.62
N SER A 116 -22.45 18.12 -5.63
CA SER A 116 -21.89 18.13 -6.98
C SER A 116 -22.17 19.49 -7.61
N LYS A 117 -21.12 20.30 -7.78
CA LYS A 117 -21.16 21.44 -8.71
C LYS A 117 -21.21 20.97 -10.15
#